data_AF-A0A2E0CWQ0-F1
#
_entry.id   AF-A0A2E0CWQ0-F1
#
_cell.length_a   1.000
_cell.length_b   1.000
_cell.length_c   1.000
_cell.angle_alpha   90.00
_cell.angle_beta   90.00
_cell.angle_gamma   90.00
#
_symmetry.space_group_name_H-M   'P 1'
#
loop_
_entity.id
_entity.type
_entity.pdbx_description
1 polymer ?
#
loop_
_entity_poly.entity_id
_entity_poly.type
_entity_poly.pdbx_seq_one_letter_code
_entity_poly.pdbx_strand_id
1 'polypeptide(L)'
;MIAYLSGAMEYANDEGEGWRKDITEWLSKNLGHSVINPVEESRIIITNTNSHDYRNWKETDLARYKNFINQFVIRDIDAVTKEANYIICFWNEDVFKGAGTHGEVTLAFEHSIPLYLVNQVPLTDLSGWIIACSTDIFENFEELKLFLLSKFG
;
A
#
# COMPACT_ATOMS: atom_id res chain seq x y z
N MET A 1 -13.52 -10.71 -2.43
CA MET A 1 -12.68 -10.17 -1.32
C MET A 1 -12.08 -8.83 -1.75
N ILE A 2 -11.52 -8.06 -0.81
CA ILE A 2 -10.90 -6.75 -1.06
C ILE A 2 -9.40 -6.82 -0.72
N ALA A 3 -8.54 -6.43 -1.66
CA ALA A 3 -7.11 -6.26 -1.43
C ALA A 3 -6.76 -4.79 -1.17
N TYR A 4 -5.86 -4.50 -0.25
CA TYR A 4 -5.22 -3.18 -0.15
C TYR A 4 -3.81 -3.23 -0.76
N LEU A 5 -3.46 -2.24 -1.59
CA LEU A 5 -2.18 -2.18 -2.31
C LEU A 5 -1.17 -1.27 -1.61
N SER A 6 -0.41 -1.86 -0.70
CA SER A 6 0.66 -1.22 0.05
C SER A 6 1.95 -1.14 -0.77
N GLY A 7 2.66 -0.03 -0.67
CA GLY A 7 3.95 0.18 -1.33
C GLY A 7 4.31 1.66 -1.41
N ALA A 8 5.53 1.97 -1.81
CA ALA A 8 5.98 3.36 -1.91
C ALA A 8 5.06 4.21 -2.82
N MET A 9 4.91 5.48 -2.44
CA MET A 9 4.22 6.51 -3.23
C MET A 9 5.12 7.74 -3.36
N GLU A 10 5.53 8.34 -2.24
CA GLU A 10 6.29 9.62 -2.22
C GLU A 10 7.61 9.55 -2.99
N TYR A 11 8.28 8.39 -2.98
CA TYR A 11 9.58 8.19 -3.62
C TYR A 11 9.54 7.23 -4.81
N ALA A 12 8.36 6.67 -5.13
CA ALA A 12 8.21 5.75 -6.24
C ALA A 12 8.10 6.52 -7.56
N ASN A 13 8.63 5.92 -8.64
CA ASN A 13 8.32 6.41 -9.99
C ASN A 13 6.81 6.30 -10.24
N ASP A 14 6.19 7.38 -10.74
CA ASP A 14 4.75 7.47 -11.01
C ASP A 14 3.87 7.16 -9.79
N GLU A 15 4.35 7.44 -8.57
CA GLU A 15 3.70 7.08 -7.29
C GLU A 15 3.41 5.56 -7.14
N GLY A 16 4.01 4.73 -8.00
CA GLY A 16 3.74 3.30 -8.14
C GLY A 16 2.38 2.98 -8.79
N GLU A 17 1.82 3.88 -9.60
CA GLU A 17 0.51 3.70 -10.26
C GLU A 17 0.48 2.48 -11.19
N GLY A 18 1.54 2.25 -11.97
CA GLY A 18 1.60 1.19 -12.98
C GLY A 18 1.32 -0.22 -12.42
N TRP A 19 2.10 -0.67 -11.43
CA TRP A 19 1.91 -2.02 -10.87
C TRP A 19 0.57 -2.16 -10.15
N ARG A 20 0.07 -1.07 -9.54
CA ARG A 20 -1.23 -1.07 -8.85
C ARG A 20 -2.36 -1.25 -9.84
N LYS A 21 -2.29 -0.62 -11.01
CA LYS A 21 -3.24 -0.83 -12.09
C LYS A 21 -3.21 -2.27 -12.59
N ASP A 22 -2.02 -2.79 -12.89
CA ASP A 22 -1.85 -4.15 -13.42
C ASP A 22 -2.41 -5.21 -12.47
N ILE A 23 -2.10 -5.11 -11.18
CA ILE A 23 -2.60 -6.07 -10.18
C ILE A 23 -4.11 -5.90 -9.95
N THR A 24 -4.64 -4.67 -10.02
CA THR A 24 -6.08 -4.42 -9.89
C THR A 24 -6.86 -5.10 -11.01
N GLU A 25 -6.45 -4.91 -12.25
CA GLU A 25 -7.08 -5.56 -13.42
C GLU A 25 -6.99 -7.08 -13.31
N TRP A 26 -5.83 -7.60 -12.90
CA TRP A 26 -5.63 -9.03 -12.74
C TRP A 26 -6.51 -9.63 -11.65
N LEU A 27 -6.58 -9.02 -10.46
CA LEU A 27 -7.40 -9.49 -9.33
C LEU A 27 -8.88 -9.48 -9.68
N SER A 28 -9.34 -8.43 -10.35
CA SER A 28 -10.73 -8.33 -10.79
C SER A 28 -11.07 -9.44 -11.80
N LYS A 29 -10.23 -9.61 -12.83
CA LYS A 29 -10.49 -10.56 -13.92
C LYS A 29 -10.39 -12.02 -13.49
N ASN A 30 -9.43 -12.36 -12.64
CA ASN A 30 -9.11 -13.77 -12.33
C ASN A 30 -9.74 -14.26 -11.02
N LEU A 31 -10.00 -13.38 -10.06
CA LEU A 31 -10.52 -13.75 -8.73
C LEU A 31 -11.84 -13.05 -8.39
N GLY A 32 -12.31 -12.09 -9.21
CA GLY A 32 -13.47 -11.27 -8.86
C GLY A 32 -13.24 -10.43 -7.59
N HIS A 33 -11.98 -10.11 -7.28
CA HIS A 33 -11.61 -9.33 -6.10
C HIS A 33 -11.58 -7.84 -6.42
N SER A 34 -12.03 -7.02 -5.46
CA SER A 34 -11.92 -5.56 -5.52
C SER A 34 -10.62 -5.09 -4.88
N VAL A 35 -10.25 -3.84 -5.14
CA VAL A 35 -9.00 -3.25 -4.65
C VAL A 35 -9.26 -1.88 -4.01
N ILE A 36 -8.57 -1.62 -2.89
CA ILE A 36 -8.35 -0.28 -2.35
C ILE A 36 -6.95 0.15 -2.77
N ASN A 37 -6.86 1.22 -3.58
CA ASN A 37 -5.62 1.79 -4.07
C ASN A 37 -5.35 3.15 -3.38
N PRO A 38 -4.31 3.27 -2.54
CA PRO A 38 -3.99 4.51 -1.83
C PRO A 38 -3.79 5.73 -2.72
N VAL A 39 -3.32 5.53 -3.97
CA VAL A 39 -3.17 6.62 -4.95
C VAL A 39 -4.54 7.21 -5.32
N GLU A 40 -5.52 6.35 -5.59
CA GLU A 40 -6.88 6.78 -5.94
C GLU A 40 -7.61 7.41 -4.75
N GLU A 41 -7.47 6.82 -3.56
CA GLU A 41 -8.03 7.38 -2.33
C GLU A 41 -7.48 8.78 -2.04
N SER A 42 -6.16 8.96 -2.24
CA SER A 42 -5.51 10.26 -2.09
C SER A 42 -6.04 11.28 -3.10
N ARG A 43 -6.22 10.89 -4.37
CA ARG A 43 -6.80 11.74 -5.43
C ARG A 43 -8.20 12.22 -5.07
N ILE A 44 -9.04 11.36 -4.51
CA ILE A 44 -10.40 11.69 -4.07
C ILE A 44 -10.37 12.76 -2.97
N ILE A 45 -9.53 12.57 -1.94
CA ILE A 45 -9.41 13.53 -0.83
C ILE A 45 -8.90 14.89 -1.34
N ILE A 46 -7.87 14.91 -2.19
CA ILE A 46 -7.30 16.14 -2.78
C ILE A 46 -8.37 16.90 -3.56
N THR A 47 -9.14 16.20 -4.39
CA THR A 47 -10.17 16.80 -5.23
C THR A 47 -11.32 17.35 -4.38
N ASN A 48 -11.82 16.57 -3.41
CA ASN A 48 -12.93 16.97 -2.54
C ASN A 48 -12.60 18.17 -1.65
N THR A 49 -11.33 18.37 -1.33
CA THR A 49 -10.84 19.47 -0.50
C THR A 49 -10.25 20.62 -1.32
N ASN A 50 -10.25 20.52 -2.65
CA ASN A 50 -9.62 21.48 -3.58
C ASN A 50 -8.17 21.85 -3.16
N SER A 51 -7.39 20.83 -2.75
CA SER A 51 -6.10 21.02 -2.08
C SER A 51 -4.92 20.55 -2.94
N HIS A 52 -4.92 20.89 -4.23
CA HIS A 52 -3.89 20.42 -5.18
C HIS A 52 -2.46 20.87 -4.83
N ASP A 53 -2.30 22.04 -4.21
CA ASP A 53 -0.98 22.60 -3.83
C ASP A 53 -0.56 22.29 -2.38
N TYR A 54 -1.19 21.30 -1.74
CA TYR A 54 -1.00 21.04 -0.30
C TYR A 54 0.47 20.82 0.11
N ARG A 55 1.32 20.31 -0.81
CA ARG A 55 2.74 20.05 -0.56
C ARG A 55 3.50 21.31 -0.14
N ASN A 56 3.12 22.48 -0.67
CA ASN A 56 3.73 23.77 -0.31
C ASN A 56 3.44 24.17 1.15
N TRP A 57 2.38 23.64 1.77
CA TRP A 57 2.06 23.93 3.17
C TRP A 57 3.07 23.32 4.13
N LYS A 58 3.85 22.31 3.71
CA LYS A 58 4.90 21.73 4.55
C LYS A 58 5.92 22.79 5.01
N GLU A 59 6.17 23.80 4.17
CA GLU A 59 7.08 24.91 4.46
C GLU A 59 6.34 26.18 4.89
N THR A 60 5.14 26.42 4.36
CA THR A 60 4.40 27.68 4.54
C THR A 60 3.37 27.67 5.66
N ASP A 61 2.77 26.51 5.98
CA ASP A 61 1.77 26.34 7.04
C ASP A 61 1.73 24.88 7.52
N LEU A 62 2.65 24.54 8.42
CA LEU A 62 2.84 23.18 8.92
C LEU A 62 1.59 22.64 9.65
N ALA A 63 0.83 23.50 10.33
CA ALA A 63 -0.37 23.07 11.05
C ALA A 63 -1.45 22.63 10.07
N ARG A 64 -1.67 23.41 9.01
CA ARG A 64 -2.58 23.03 7.91
C ARG A 64 -2.11 21.78 7.20
N TYR A 65 -0.82 21.68 6.88
CA TYR A 65 -0.24 20.49 6.25
C TYR A 65 -0.51 19.23 7.09
N LYS A 66 -0.21 19.28 8.40
CA LYS A 66 -0.45 18.15 9.31
C LYS A 66 -1.93 17.75 9.34
N ASN A 67 -2.84 18.72 9.48
CA ASN A 67 -4.28 18.44 9.51
C ASN A 67 -4.78 17.84 8.19
N PHE A 68 -4.20 18.25 7.06
CA PHE A 68 -4.52 17.67 5.77
C PHE A 68 -3.98 16.25 5.63
N ILE A 69 -2.69 16.01 5.92
CA ILE A 69 -2.07 14.68 5.85
C ILE A 69 -2.75 13.67 6.79
N ASN A 70 -3.23 14.11 7.96
CA ASN A 70 -3.98 13.24 8.87
C ASN A 70 -5.19 12.56 8.20
N GLN A 71 -5.80 13.17 7.18
CA GLN A 71 -6.92 12.55 6.45
C GLN A 71 -6.46 11.31 5.67
N PHE A 72 -5.30 11.38 5.01
CA PHE A 72 -4.69 10.22 4.34
C PHE A 72 -4.35 9.13 5.35
N VAL A 73 -3.68 9.50 6.45
CA VAL A 73 -3.27 8.56 7.50
C VAL A 73 -4.47 7.81 8.07
N ILE A 74 -5.55 8.52 8.42
CA ILE A 74 -6.77 7.88 8.95
C ILE A 74 -7.41 6.97 7.90
N ARG A 75 -7.48 7.43 6.64
CA ARG A 75 -8.06 6.64 5.55
C ARG A 75 -7.30 5.35 5.30
N ASP A 76 -5.96 5.40 5.26
CA ASP A 76 -5.10 4.24 5.06
C ASP A 76 -5.18 3.27 6.25
N ILE A 77 -5.21 3.78 7.47
CA ILE A 77 -5.45 2.94 8.66
C ILE A 77 -6.81 2.24 8.53
N ASP A 78 -7.89 2.95 8.24
CA ASP A 78 -9.21 2.34 8.13
C ASP A 78 -9.27 1.31 6.98
N ALA A 79 -8.64 1.63 5.84
CA ALA A 79 -8.54 0.74 4.69
C ALA A 79 -7.85 -0.58 5.06
N VAL A 80 -6.68 -0.49 5.68
CA VAL A 80 -5.88 -1.65 6.08
C VAL A 80 -6.61 -2.44 7.15
N THR A 81 -7.11 -1.79 8.19
CA THR A 81 -7.51 -2.43 9.45
C THR A 81 -8.96 -2.90 9.48
N LYS A 82 -9.86 -2.29 8.69
CA LYS A 82 -11.31 -2.53 8.77
C LYS A 82 -11.92 -3.00 7.46
N GLU A 83 -11.33 -2.65 6.32
CA GLU A 83 -11.93 -2.89 5.00
C GLU A 83 -11.25 -4.01 4.22
N ALA A 84 -9.91 -4.06 4.25
CA ALA A 84 -9.13 -5.04 3.51
C ALA A 84 -9.29 -6.45 4.09
N ASN A 85 -9.41 -7.44 3.20
CA ASN A 85 -9.34 -8.85 3.59
C ASN A 85 -7.91 -9.40 3.55
N TYR A 86 -7.03 -8.76 2.79
CA TYR A 86 -5.59 -9.06 2.71
C TYR A 86 -4.84 -7.87 2.10
N ILE A 87 -3.54 -7.84 2.34
CA ILE A 87 -2.63 -6.81 1.86
C ILE A 87 -1.72 -7.42 0.79
N ILE A 88 -1.52 -6.71 -0.31
CA ILE A 88 -0.40 -6.95 -1.23
C ILE A 88 0.57 -5.79 -1.01
N CYS A 89 1.78 -6.11 -0.54
CA CYS A 89 2.79 -5.11 -0.23
C CYS A 89 3.96 -5.22 -1.23
N PHE A 90 4.15 -4.20 -2.07
CA PHE A 90 5.30 -4.12 -2.95
C PHE A 90 6.47 -3.42 -2.24
N TRP A 91 7.56 -4.15 -2.03
CA TRP A 91 8.70 -3.71 -1.24
C TRP A 91 9.95 -3.55 -2.08
N ASN A 92 10.30 -2.30 -2.40
CA ASN A 92 11.51 -1.90 -3.11
C ASN A 92 12.29 -0.82 -2.31
N GLU A 93 13.42 -0.35 -2.82
CA GLU A 93 14.25 0.65 -2.13
C GLU A 93 13.51 1.98 -1.83
N ASP A 94 12.49 2.33 -2.63
CA ASP A 94 11.71 3.56 -2.45
C ASP A 94 10.91 3.56 -1.14
N VAL A 95 10.62 2.36 -0.60
CA VAL A 95 9.92 2.21 0.68
C VAL A 95 10.77 2.73 1.84
N PHE A 96 12.11 2.63 1.77
CA PHE A 96 13.00 2.93 2.89
C PHE A 96 12.94 4.38 3.38
N LYS A 97 12.55 5.32 2.53
CA LYS A 97 12.41 6.73 2.90
C LYS A 97 11.00 7.10 3.39
N GLY A 98 10.02 6.22 3.15
CA GLY A 98 8.62 6.44 3.52
C GLY A 98 8.24 5.78 4.85
N ALA A 99 7.29 6.38 5.56
CA ALA A 99 6.76 5.81 6.81
C ALA A 99 5.45 5.01 6.62
N GLY A 100 4.70 5.26 5.53
CA GLY A 100 3.36 4.69 5.30
C GLY A 100 3.38 3.16 5.23
N THR A 101 4.08 2.60 4.24
CA THR A 101 4.20 1.15 4.02
C THR A 101 4.67 0.39 5.26
N HIS A 102 5.63 0.95 6.01
CA HIS A 102 6.10 0.36 7.27
C HIS A 102 4.98 0.26 8.32
N GLY A 103 4.18 1.32 8.45
CA GLY A 103 3.02 1.36 9.34
C GLY A 103 1.93 0.40 8.90
N GLU A 104 1.58 0.39 7.62
CA GLU A 104 0.57 -0.49 7.02
C GLU A 104 0.90 -1.97 7.26
N VAL A 105 2.17 -2.38 7.04
CA VAL A 105 2.63 -3.76 7.30
C VAL A 105 2.44 -4.15 8.76
N THR A 106 2.79 -3.26 9.68
CA THR A 106 2.70 -3.54 11.12
C THR A 106 1.24 -3.59 11.59
N LEU A 107 0.39 -2.70 11.08
CA LEU A 107 -1.04 -2.67 11.40
C LEU A 107 -1.78 -3.91 10.88
N ALA A 108 -1.45 -4.35 9.66
CA ALA A 108 -2.00 -5.56 9.10
C ALA A 108 -1.66 -6.78 9.98
N PHE A 109 -0.41 -6.89 10.41
CA PHE A 109 0.03 -7.94 11.32
C PHE A 109 -0.71 -7.90 12.66
N GLU A 110 -0.81 -6.73 13.30
CA GLU A 110 -1.47 -6.58 14.60
C GLU A 110 -2.96 -6.97 14.55
N HIS A 111 -3.64 -6.69 13.43
CA HIS A 111 -5.03 -7.10 13.20
C HIS A 111 -5.21 -8.46 12.54
N SER A 112 -4.15 -9.27 12.44
CA SER A 112 -4.20 -10.61 11.85
C SER A 112 -4.72 -10.63 10.40
N ILE A 113 -4.40 -9.58 9.64
CA ILE A 113 -4.77 -9.46 8.22
C ILE A 113 -3.62 -10.04 7.39
N PRO A 114 -3.89 -11.04 6.51
CA PRO A 114 -2.85 -11.66 5.70
C PRO A 114 -2.11 -10.63 4.85
N LEU A 115 -0.78 -10.67 4.90
CA LEU A 115 0.10 -9.77 4.15
C LEU A 115 1.00 -10.56 3.22
N TYR A 116 0.84 -10.32 1.92
CA TYR A 116 1.64 -10.93 0.87
C TYR A 116 2.67 -9.92 0.37
N LEU A 117 3.94 -10.16 0.72
CA LEU A 117 5.04 -9.27 0.39
C LEU A 117 5.64 -9.66 -0.97
N VAL A 118 5.73 -8.71 -1.89
CA VAL A 118 6.53 -8.85 -3.12
C VAL A 118 7.82 -8.07 -2.91
N ASN A 119 8.91 -8.79 -2.66
CA ASN A 119 10.18 -8.21 -2.29
C ASN A 119 11.09 -8.00 -3.51
N GLN A 120 11.69 -6.81 -3.63
CA GLN A 120 12.65 -6.44 -4.69
C GLN A 120 14.00 -5.97 -4.14
N VAL A 121 14.24 -6.10 -2.83
CA VAL A 121 15.55 -5.80 -2.23
C VAL A 121 16.25 -7.09 -1.79
N PRO A 122 17.58 -7.11 -1.66
CA PRO A 122 18.28 -8.23 -1.04
C PRO A 122 17.72 -8.56 0.35
N LEU A 123 17.64 -9.83 0.71
CA LEU A 123 17.16 -10.24 2.05
C LEU A 123 17.98 -9.65 3.19
N THR A 124 19.25 -9.29 2.94
CA THR A 124 20.10 -8.58 3.90
C THR A 124 19.62 -7.16 4.20
N ASP A 125 18.91 -6.56 3.26
CA ASP A 125 18.36 -5.20 3.36
C ASP A 125 16.86 -5.22 3.74
N LEU A 126 16.22 -6.39 3.68
CA LEU A 126 14.86 -6.58 4.16
C LEU A 126 14.86 -6.70 5.69
N SER A 127 14.24 -5.72 6.35
CA SER A 127 14.14 -5.68 7.80
C SER A 127 13.47 -6.95 8.35
N GLY A 128 14.08 -7.57 9.37
CA GLY A 128 13.50 -8.71 10.08
C GLY A 128 12.12 -8.43 10.68
N TRP A 129 11.80 -7.17 10.96
CA TRP A 129 10.46 -6.74 11.38
C TRP A 129 9.43 -6.98 10.26
N ILE A 130 9.77 -6.59 9.03
CA ILE A 130 8.89 -6.74 7.86
C ILE A 130 8.72 -8.21 7.50
N ILE A 131 9.80 -9.00 7.60
CA ILE A 131 9.74 -10.46 7.43
C ILE A 131 8.76 -11.06 8.44
N ALA A 132 8.88 -10.71 9.72
CA ALA A 132 8.02 -11.24 10.79
C ALA A 132 6.54 -10.84 10.63
N CYS A 133 6.27 -9.66 10.09
CA CYS A 133 4.91 -9.19 9.81
C CYS A 133 4.30 -9.77 8.52
N SER A 134 5.09 -10.40 7.66
CA SER A 134 4.62 -10.95 6.39
C SER A 134 4.05 -12.36 6.56
N THR A 135 2.94 -12.65 5.90
CA THR A 135 2.36 -14.01 5.85
C THR A 135 3.15 -14.89 4.89
N ASP A 136 3.40 -14.38 3.69
CA ASP A 136 4.23 -15.02 2.67
C ASP A 136 5.04 -13.95 1.94
N ILE A 137 6.21 -14.34 1.42
CA ILE A 137 7.13 -13.46 0.69
C ILE A 137 7.38 -14.07 -0.69
N PHE A 138 7.29 -13.24 -1.73
CA PHE A 138 7.43 -13.60 -3.14
C PHE A 138 8.53 -12.76 -3.79
N GLU A 139 9.25 -13.34 -4.75
CA GLU A 139 10.30 -12.63 -5.48
C GLU A 139 9.75 -11.73 -6.58
N ASN A 140 8.50 -11.97 -7.02
CA ASN A 140 7.87 -11.22 -8.10
C ASN A 140 6.35 -11.37 -8.08
N PHE A 141 5.67 -10.53 -8.86
CA PHE A 141 4.21 -10.56 -8.97
C PHE A 141 3.67 -11.84 -9.62
N GLU A 142 4.43 -12.55 -10.46
CA GLU A 142 3.95 -13.78 -11.09
C GLU A 142 3.83 -14.92 -10.08
N GLU A 143 4.82 -15.07 -9.18
CA GLU A 143 4.74 -16.00 -8.05
C GLU A 143 3.56 -15.69 -7.13
N LEU A 144 3.37 -14.41 -6.79
CA LEU A 144 2.21 -13.96 -6.03
C LEU A 144 0.90 -14.35 -6.73
N LYS A 145 0.76 -14.06 -8.02
CA LYS A 145 -0.44 -14.36 -8.81
C LYS A 145 -0.75 -15.86 -8.81
N LEU A 146 0.27 -16.71 -9.01
CA LEU A 146 0.11 -18.17 -8.97
C LEU A 146 -0.38 -18.65 -7.59
N PHE A 147 0.20 -18.11 -6.51
CA PHE A 147 -0.24 -18.41 -5.16
C PHE A 147 -1.69 -17.98 -4.90
N LEU A 148 -2.06 -16.75 -5.29
CA LEU A 148 -3.41 -16.22 -5.11
C LEU A 148 -4.45 -17.01 -5.91
N LEU A 149 -4.13 -17.43 -7.14
CA LEU A 149 -4.98 -18.35 -7.92
C LEU A 149 -5.18 -19.67 -7.20
N SER A 150 -4.13 -20.28 -6.67
CA SER A 150 -4.26 -21.54 -5.94
C SER A 150 -5.07 -21.39 -4.65
N LYS A 151 -5.06 -20.21 -4.02
CA LYS A 151 -5.68 -19.96 -2.73
C LYS A 151 -7.15 -19.52 -2.84
N PHE A 152 -7.48 -18.76 -3.88
CA PHE A 152 -8.77 -18.08 -4.01
C PHE A 152 -9.51 -18.35 -5.33
N GLY A 153 -8.86 -18.99 -6.31
CA GLY A 153 -9.43 -19.31 -7.62
C GLY A 153 -10.26 -20.58 -7.66
#